data_AF-A0A267TL76-F1
#
_entry.id   AF-A0A267TL76-F1
#
_cell.length_a   1.000
_cell.length_b   1.000
_cell.length_c   1.000
_cell.angle_alpha   90.00
_cell.angle_beta   90.00
_cell.angle_gamma   90.00
#
_symmetry.space_group_name_H-M   'P 1'
#
loop_
_entity.id
_entity.type
_entity.pdbx_description
1 polymer ?
#
loop_
_entity_poly.entity_id
_entity_poly.type
_entity_poly.pdbx_seq_one_letter_code
_entity_poly.pdbx_strand_id
1 'polypeptide(L)'
;MQTDILKNLLAQKVESFSTEQKKQYKVIELYKIIHKLSKSLKNSDQQQTALRLLKKTIDAISPRNPEPSDEFLTSYQALRQHCFMEYKYDPEAKATIYLLVGLLFGVVLGWIIKSFWLGLPIGFFVAFFFYYTSLNNVKKN
;
A
#
# COMPACT_ATOMS: atom_id res chain seq x y z
N MET A 1 12.63 10.22 -8.77
CA MET A 1 13.70 11.15 -8.33
C MET A 1 14.01 11.03 -6.83
N GLN A 2 13.12 11.36 -5.89
CA GLN A 2 13.42 11.14 -4.44
C GLN A 2 13.50 9.65 -4.04
N THR A 3 12.67 8.79 -4.64
CA THR A 3 12.68 7.33 -4.39
C THR A 3 13.96 6.65 -4.86
N ASP A 4 14.57 7.12 -5.96
CA ASP A 4 15.82 6.59 -6.51
C ASP A 4 17.01 6.92 -5.59
N ILE A 5 17.01 8.11 -5.00
CA ILE A 5 17.99 8.53 -4.00
C ILE A 5 17.89 7.63 -2.75
N LEU A 6 16.68 7.38 -2.25
CA LEU A 6 16.46 6.51 -1.09
C LEU A 6 16.83 5.05 -1.38
N LYS A 7 16.58 4.57 -2.59
CA LYS A 7 17.02 3.25 -3.05
C LYS A 7 18.55 3.12 -3.02
N ASN A 8 19.26 4.13 -3.53
CA ASN A 8 20.72 4.15 -3.54
C ASN A 8 21.29 4.28 -2.12
N LEU A 9 20.68 5.10 -1.26
CA LEU A 9 21.08 5.26 0.15
C LEU A 9 20.94 3.94 0.92
N LEU A 10 19.81 3.25 0.74
CA LEU A 10 19.60 1.93 1.34
C LEU A 10 20.63 0.92 0.83
N ALA A 11 20.90 0.91 -0.49
CA ALA A 11 21.90 0.03 -1.09
C ALA A 11 23.29 0.23 -0.48
N GLN A 12 23.73 1.49 -0.33
CA GLN A 12 25.02 1.82 0.27
C GLN A 12 25.14 1.36 1.72
N LYS A 13 24.08 1.51 2.53
CA LYS A 13 24.11 1.12 3.94
C LYS A 13 24.11 -0.38 4.17
N VAL A 14 23.54 -1.15 3.25
CA VAL A 14 23.34 -2.61 3.41
C VAL A 14 24.25 -3.45 2.51
N GLU A 15 25.16 -2.81 1.77
CA GLU A 15 26.10 -3.46 0.85
C GLU A 15 26.96 -4.50 1.58
N SER A 16 27.50 -4.12 2.75
CA SER A 16 28.32 -4.97 3.60
C SER A 16 27.53 -5.91 4.53
N PHE A 17 26.19 -5.87 4.49
CA PHE A 17 25.38 -6.66 5.42
C PHE A 17 25.33 -8.13 5.02
N SER A 18 25.50 -8.99 6.02
CA SER A 18 25.18 -10.41 5.95
C SER A 18 23.67 -10.64 5.73
N THR A 19 23.31 -11.86 5.33
CA THR A 19 21.91 -12.25 5.12
C THR A 19 21.05 -12.05 6.38
N GLU A 20 21.58 -12.34 7.56
CA GLU A 20 20.86 -12.17 8.83
C GLU A 20 20.67 -10.70 9.19
N GLN A 21 21.69 -9.86 8.99
CA GLN A 21 21.55 -8.40 9.16
C GLN A 21 20.50 -7.82 8.21
N LYS A 22 20.47 -8.27 6.95
CA LYS A 22 19.44 -7.84 5.98
C LYS A 22 18.02 -8.23 6.42
N LYS A 23 17.85 -9.37 7.11
CA LYS A 23 16.56 -9.78 7.70
C LYS A 23 16.21 -8.97 8.95
N GLN A 24 17.18 -8.68 9.82
CA GLN A 24 16.98 -7.90 11.04
C GLN A 24 16.57 -6.46 10.71
N TYR A 25 17.28 -5.82 9.77
CA TYR A 25 16.97 -4.47 9.28
C TYR A 25 15.85 -4.40 8.23
N LYS A 26 15.13 -5.51 8.00
CA LYS A 26 13.95 -5.54 7.11
C LYS A 26 14.20 -4.94 5.72
N VAL A 27 15.40 -5.15 5.18
CA VAL A 27 15.88 -4.49 3.95
C VAL A 27 14.97 -4.76 2.76
N ILE A 28 14.48 -5.99 2.61
CA ILE A 28 13.54 -6.37 1.55
C ILE A 28 12.22 -5.59 1.66
N GLU A 29 11.71 -5.38 2.88
CA GLU A 29 10.46 -4.65 3.12
C GLU A 29 10.63 -3.16 2.81
N LEU A 30 11.76 -2.57 3.18
CA LEU A 30 12.10 -1.19 2.82
C LEU A 30 12.16 -0.99 1.30
N TYR A 31 12.77 -1.93 0.55
CA TYR A 31 12.74 -1.89 -0.92
C TYR A 31 11.32 -2.01 -1.49
N LYS A 32 10.47 -2.86 -0.91
CA LYS A 32 9.05 -2.97 -1.32
C LYS A 32 8.30 -1.66 -1.09
N ILE A 33 8.54 -0.98 0.04
CA ILE A 33 7.94 0.32 0.34
C ILE A 33 8.42 1.37 -0.66
N ILE A 34 9.73 1.45 -0.95
CA ILE A 34 10.29 2.35 -1.97
C ILE A 34 9.62 2.14 -3.33
N HIS A 35 9.51 0.89 -3.78
CA HIS A 35 8.91 0.55 -5.07
C HIS A 35 7.42 0.91 -5.14
N LYS A 36 6.69 0.70 -4.05
CA LYS A 36 5.28 1.12 -3.97
C LYS A 36 5.14 2.63 -4.00
N LEU A 37 5.99 3.36 -3.26
CA LEU A 37 5.99 4.82 -3.27
C LEU A 37 6.36 5.40 -4.64
N SER A 38 7.25 4.75 -5.41
CA SER A 38 7.57 5.19 -6.77
C SER A 38 6.45 4.96 -7.78
N LYS A 39 5.55 3.99 -7.53
CA LYS A 39 4.38 3.73 -8.37
C LYS A 39 3.16 4.58 -8.01
N SER A 40 3.12 5.15 -6.80
CA SER A 40 2.03 6.04 -6.39
C SER A 40 2.09 7.34 -7.20
N LEU A 41 1.09 7.56 -8.06
CA LEU A 41 0.99 8.69 -9.00
C LEU A 41 0.64 10.03 -8.32
N LYS A 42 0.41 10.07 -7.01
CA LYS A 42 -0.02 11.28 -6.31
C LYS A 42 1.09 11.88 -5.46
N ASN A 43 1.56 13.05 -5.89
CA ASN A 43 2.43 13.96 -5.15
C ASN A 43 1.65 14.61 -3.99
N SER A 44 1.15 13.78 -3.07
CA SER A 44 0.40 14.21 -1.89
C SER A 44 1.34 14.51 -0.73
N ASP A 45 0.91 15.37 0.19
CA ASP A 45 1.62 15.62 1.46
C ASP A 45 1.92 14.33 2.25
N GLN A 46 1.11 13.30 2.01
CA GLN A 46 1.29 11.97 2.58
C GLN A 46 2.46 11.23 1.94
N GLN A 47 2.62 11.27 0.62
CA GLN A 47 3.80 10.71 -0.03
C GLN A 47 5.08 11.38 0.49
N GLN A 48 5.07 12.69 0.69
CA GLN A 48 6.20 13.41 1.28
C GLN A 48 6.47 12.98 2.73
N THR A 49 5.41 12.75 3.51
CA THR A 49 5.52 12.26 4.90
C THR A 49 6.09 10.84 4.94
N ALA A 50 5.59 9.93 4.09
CA ALA A 50 6.11 8.59 3.93
C ALA A 50 7.58 8.57 3.48
N LEU A 51 7.96 9.44 2.52
CA LEU A 51 9.35 9.58 2.08
C LEU A 51 10.27 10.11 3.20
N ARG A 52 9.78 11.06 4.02
CA ARG A 52 10.52 11.56 5.19
C ARG A 52 10.72 10.49 6.25
N LEU A 53 9.67 9.72 6.58
CA LEU A 53 9.73 8.61 7.52
C LEU A 53 10.66 7.49 7.02
N LEU A 54 10.59 7.19 5.72
CA LEU A 54 11.45 6.20 5.07
C LEU A 54 12.91 6.64 5.12
N LYS A 55 13.20 7.92 4.80
CA LYS A 55 14.55 8.48 4.92
C LYS A 55 15.08 8.34 6.34
N LYS A 56 14.31 8.76 7.35
CA LYS A 56 14.68 8.65 8.76
C LYS A 56 14.98 7.19 9.16
N THR A 57 14.18 6.26 8.68
CA THR A 57 14.36 4.82 8.94
C THR A 57 15.64 4.30 8.32
N ILE A 58 15.97 4.69 7.08
CA ILE A 58 17.22 4.30 6.40
C ILE A 58 18.43 4.95 7.09
N ASP A 59 18.32 6.21 7.50
CA ASP A 59 19.39 6.92 8.20
C ASP A 59 19.74 6.25 9.53
N ALA A 60 18.74 5.73 10.25
CA ALA A 60 18.92 5.00 11.51
C ALA A 60 19.58 3.61 11.36
N ILE A 61 19.74 3.08 10.13
CA ILE A 61 20.48 1.84 9.89
C ILE A 61 21.97 2.08 10.17
N SER A 62 22.50 1.37 11.17
CA SER A 62 23.91 1.43 11.50
C SER A 62 24.69 0.41 10.67
N PRO A 63 25.65 0.83 9.84
CA PRO A 63 26.45 -0.09 9.02
C PRO A 63 27.39 -0.97 9.86
N ARG A 64 27.58 -0.63 11.14
CA ARG A 64 28.54 -1.29 12.05
C ARG A 64 27.87 -2.17 13.10
N ASN A 65 26.57 -2.00 13.33
CA ASN A 65 25.87 -2.71 14.39
C ASN A 65 24.98 -3.81 13.80
N PRO A 66 25.18 -5.08 14.17
CA PRO A 66 24.36 -6.17 13.65
C PRO A 66 22.91 -6.03 14.08
N GLU A 67 22.66 -5.57 15.31
CA GLU A 67 21.30 -5.40 15.82
C GLU A 67 20.72 -4.02 15.50
N PRO A 68 19.40 -3.96 15.20
CA PRO A 68 18.72 -2.70 14.94
C PRO A 68 18.68 -1.83 16.19
N SER A 69 18.97 -0.53 16.03
CA SER A 69 18.82 0.44 17.11
C SER A 69 17.35 0.67 17.46
N ASP A 70 17.08 1.12 18.69
CA ASP A 70 15.73 1.54 19.11
C ASP A 70 15.18 2.66 18.21
N GLU A 71 16.07 3.53 17.71
CA GLU A 71 15.70 4.57 16.76
C GLU A 71 15.23 4.00 15.42
N PHE A 72 15.90 2.95 14.93
CA PHE A 72 15.45 2.22 13.74
C PHE A 72 14.10 1.57 13.98
N LEU A 73 13.93 0.84 15.09
CA LEU A 73 12.69 0.13 15.42
C LEU A 73 11.50 1.10 15.52
N THR A 74 11.69 2.22 16.22
CA THR A 74 10.67 3.26 16.40
C THR A 74 10.30 3.90 15.06
N SER A 75 11.32 4.27 14.26
CA SER A 75 11.09 4.90 12.94
C SER A 75 10.44 3.95 11.95
N TYR A 76 10.87 2.68 11.95
CA TYR A 76 10.29 1.62 11.14
C TYR A 76 8.84 1.32 11.53
N GLN A 77 8.52 1.30 12.83
CA GLN A 77 7.15 1.13 13.30
C GLN A 77 6.24 2.29 12.87
N ALA A 78 6.72 3.54 13.00
CA ALA A 78 5.99 4.72 12.54
C ALA A 78 5.77 4.69 11.01
N LEU A 79 6.80 4.33 10.24
CA LEU A 79 6.70 4.14 8.79
C LEU A 79 5.68 3.04 8.46
N ARG A 80 5.74 1.90 9.15
CA ARG A 80 4.83 0.79 8.94
C ARG A 80 3.40 1.21 9.23
N GLN A 81 3.12 1.88 10.35
CA GLN A 81 1.79 2.37 10.69
C GLN A 81 1.26 3.35 9.65
N HIS A 82 2.09 4.31 9.23
CA HIS A 82 1.71 5.30 8.22
C HIS A 82 1.38 4.62 6.88
N CYS A 83 2.26 3.73 6.40
CA CYS A 83 2.03 2.95 5.20
C CYS A 83 0.81 2.03 5.34
N PHE A 84 0.64 1.30 6.46
CA PHE A 84 -0.51 0.38 6.64
C PHE A 84 -1.85 1.10 6.67
N MET A 85 -1.90 2.28 7.30
CA MET A 85 -3.12 3.09 7.38
C MET A 85 -3.57 3.59 5.99
N GLU A 86 -2.62 3.98 5.14
CA GLU A 86 -2.94 4.38 3.77
C GLU A 86 -3.21 3.19 2.83
N TYR A 87 -2.44 2.10 2.93
CA TYR A 87 -2.61 0.94 2.06
C TYR A 87 -3.87 0.12 2.38
N LYS A 88 -4.58 0.44 3.47
CA LYS A 88 -5.97 -0.02 3.68
C LYS A 88 -6.95 0.57 2.65
N TYR A 89 -6.53 1.61 1.92
CA TYR A 89 -7.29 2.32 0.90
C TYR A 89 -6.67 2.17 -0.50
N ASP A 90 -6.31 0.95 -0.90
CA ASP A 90 -5.98 0.67 -2.30
C ASP A 90 -7.25 0.77 -3.16
N PRO A 91 -7.38 1.75 -4.06
CA PRO A 91 -8.57 1.93 -4.89
C PRO A 91 -8.79 0.73 -5.82
N GLU A 92 -7.74 0.03 -6.23
CA GLU A 92 -7.86 -1.20 -7.04
C GLU A 92 -8.47 -2.32 -6.21
N ALA A 93 -8.01 -2.51 -4.96
CA ALA A 93 -8.58 -3.51 -4.06
C ALA A 93 -10.06 -3.21 -3.72
N LYS A 94 -10.42 -1.93 -3.58
CA LYS A 94 -11.84 -1.53 -3.43
C LYS A 94 -12.65 -1.86 -4.67
N ALA A 95 -12.15 -1.54 -5.86
CA ALA A 95 -12.82 -1.87 -7.11
C ALA A 95 -13.07 -3.39 -7.21
N THR A 96 -12.08 -4.20 -6.87
CA THR A 96 -12.21 -5.67 -6.83
C THR A 96 -13.25 -6.13 -5.82
N ILE A 97 -13.27 -5.57 -4.61
CA ILE A 97 -14.28 -5.92 -3.58
C ILE A 97 -15.68 -5.53 -4.06
N TYR A 98 -15.88 -4.34 -4.62
CA TYR A 98 -17.18 -3.93 -5.15
C TYR A 98 -17.64 -4.81 -6.31
N LEU A 99 -16.74 -5.20 -7.22
CA LEU A 99 -17.05 -6.15 -8.29
C LEU A 99 -17.44 -7.52 -7.73
N LEU A 100 -16.74 -8.02 -6.71
CA LEU A 100 -17.05 -9.31 -6.08
C LEU A 100 -18.42 -9.28 -5.39
N VAL A 101 -18.71 -8.22 -4.64
CA VAL A 101 -20.01 -8.01 -3.99
C VAL A 101 -21.12 -7.88 -5.03
N GLY A 102 -20.89 -7.14 -6.12
CA GLY A 102 -21.85 -7.02 -7.22
C GLY A 102 -22.14 -8.34 -7.92
N LEU A 103 -21.12 -9.16 -8.13
CA LEU A 103 -21.25 -10.48 -8.74
C LEU A 103 -22.05 -11.42 -7.84
N LEU A 104 -21.74 -11.47 -6.54
CA LEU A 104 -22.50 -12.25 -5.56
C LEU A 104 -23.96 -11.78 -5.49
N PHE A 105 -24.19 -10.47 -5.46
CA PHE A 105 -25.53 -9.89 -5.45
C PHE A 105 -26.30 -10.24 -6.72
N GLY A 106 -25.67 -10.13 -7.91
CA GLY A 106 -26.30 -10.47 -9.19
C GLY A 106 -26.66 -11.95 -9.31
N VAL A 107 -25.83 -12.83 -8.76
CA VAL A 107 -26.11 -14.28 -8.68
C VAL A 107 -27.32 -14.57 -7.79
N VAL A 108 -27.35 -13.98 -6.59
CA VAL A 108 -28.47 -14.15 -5.64
C VAL A 108 -29.76 -13.56 -6.21
N LEU A 109 -29.69 -12.37 -6.80
CA LEU A 109 -30.84 -11.72 -7.42
C LEU A 109 -31.35 -12.53 -8.61
N GLY A 110 -30.45 -13.04 -9.46
CA GLY A 110 -30.76 -13.91 -10.59
C GLY A 110 -31.48 -15.19 -10.17
N TRP A 111 -31.11 -15.75 -9.02
CA TRP A 111 -31.83 -16.86 -8.39
C TRP A 111 -33.26 -16.46 -7.96
N ILE A 112 -33.42 -15.32 -7.30
CA ILE A 112 -34.73 -14.83 -6.82
C ILE A 112 -35.70 -14.58 -7.99
N ILE A 113 -35.22 -13.92 -9.05
CA ILE A 113 -36.05 -13.59 -10.22
C ILE A 113 -36.11 -14.72 -11.26
N LYS A 114 -35.51 -15.88 -10.95
CA LYS A 114 -35.35 -17.05 -11.85
C LYS A 114 -34.78 -16.71 -13.23
N SER A 115 -34.02 -15.62 -13.32
CA SER A 115 -33.40 -15.16 -14.56
C SER A 115 -31.99 -14.67 -14.29
N PHE A 116 -31.03 -15.56 -14.54
CA PHE A 116 -29.61 -15.27 -14.40
C PHE A 116 -29.15 -14.17 -15.37
N TRP A 117 -29.72 -14.16 -16.58
CA TRP A 117 -29.45 -13.17 -17.63
C TRP A 117 -29.88 -11.75 -17.25
N LEU A 118 -30.84 -11.60 -16.34
CA LEU A 118 -31.27 -10.29 -15.81
C LEU A 118 -30.58 -9.94 -14.47
N GLY A 119 -30.30 -10.95 -13.63
CA GLY A 119 -29.68 -10.71 -12.32
C GLY A 119 -28.24 -10.21 -12.39
N LEU A 120 -27.43 -10.76 -13.32
CA LEU A 120 -26.01 -10.41 -13.46
C LEU A 120 -25.78 -8.96 -13.91
N PRO A 121 -26.49 -8.43 -14.94
CA PRO A 121 -26.39 -7.03 -15.32
C PRO A 121 -26.81 -6.08 -14.19
N ILE A 122 -27.87 -6.41 -13.46
CA ILE A 122 -28.34 -5.60 -12.33
C ILE A 122 -27.29 -5.56 -11.22
N GLY A 123 -26.72 -6.72 -10.86
CA GLY A 123 -25.65 -6.79 -9.86
C GLY A 123 -24.40 -6.00 -10.26
N PHE A 124 -24.04 -6.02 -11.55
CA PHE A 124 -22.95 -5.22 -12.09
C PHE A 124 -23.24 -3.71 -12.01
N PHE A 125 -24.45 -3.28 -12.38
CA PHE A 125 -24.86 -1.87 -12.27
C PHE A 125 -24.83 -1.35 -10.83
N VAL A 126 -25.30 -2.15 -9.88
CA VAL A 126 -25.29 -1.80 -8.46
C VAL A 126 -23.85 -1.63 -7.95
N ALA A 127 -22.95 -2.58 -8.25
CA ALA A 127 -21.54 -2.46 -7.88
C ALA A 127 -20.84 -1.27 -8.52
N PHE A 128 -21.14 -0.99 -9.79
CA PHE A 128 -20.60 0.19 -10.48
C PHE A 128 -21.05 1.49 -9.82
N PHE A 129 -22.32 1.58 -9.41
CA PHE A 129 -22.86 2.76 -8.73
C PHE A 129 -22.20 3.00 -7.35
N PHE A 130 -22.04 1.96 -6.54
CA PHE A 130 -21.36 2.05 -5.25
C PHE A 130 -19.86 2.39 -5.40
N TYR A 131 -19.21 1.83 -6.41
CA TYR A 131 -17.83 2.17 -6.73
C TYR A 131 -17.70 3.65 -7.14
N TYR A 132 -18.55 4.13 -8.05
CA TYR A 132 -18.52 5.51 -8.54
C TYR A 132 -18.81 6.53 -7.43
N THR A 133 -19.83 6.27 -6.60
CA THR A 133 -20.14 7.12 -5.43
C THR A 133 -19.02 7.10 -4.39
N SER A 134 -18.39 5.94 -4.14
CA SER A 134 -17.23 5.84 -3.27
C SER A 134 -16.02 6.64 -3.80
N LEU A 135 -15.79 6.71 -5.11
CA LEU A 135 -14.72 7.51 -5.70
C LEU A 135 -14.99 9.02 -5.59
N ASN A 136 -16.24 9.45 -5.82
CA ASN A 136 -16.61 10.86 -5.74
C ASN A 136 -16.56 11.42 -4.30
N ASN A 137 -16.89 10.60 -3.29
CA ASN A 137 -16.76 11.03 -1.89
C ASN A 137 -15.30 11.20 -1.45
N VAL A 138 -14.35 10.49 -2.05
CA VAL A 138 -12.91 10.66 -1.77
C VAL A 138 -12.33 11.93 -2.42
N LYS A 139 -12.98 12.51 -3.44
CA LYS A 139 -12.56 13.78 -4.06
C LYS A 139 -13.05 15.03 -3.33
N LYS A 140 -14.03 14.91 -2.42
CA LYS A 140 -14.64 16.03 -1.69
C LYS A 140 -14.05 16.26 -0.30
N ASN A 141 -13.24 15.33 0.21
CA ASN A 141 -12.42 15.50 1.41
C ASN A 141 -10.96 15.76 1.01
#